data_AF-A0A919XDY6-F1
#
_entry.id   AF-A0A919XDY6-F1
#
_cell.length_a   1.000
_cell.length_b   1.000
_cell.length_c   1.000
_cell.angle_alpha   90.00
_cell.angle_beta   90.00
_cell.angle_gamma   90.00
#
_symmetry.space_group_name_H-M   'P 1'
#
loop_
_entity.id
_entity.type
_entity.pdbx_description
1 polymer ?
#
loop_
_entity_poly.entity_id
_entity_poly.type
_entity_poly.pdbx_seq_one_letter_code
_entity_poly.pdbx_strand_id
1 'polypeptide(L)'
;MGPDQDLRQLNEQAYQATVELRAFKLSLLDRALLGQIVIGLSPTFINHMLNELEEYERILKELLAGKPVPRYHPLHHDLLWLPDAVFHSASIASDLDGVERRLIRRSKEFEQHFNEFYLKALELVGYLRTLKTTYPSIKKFHGDVDVEMSAFMAFLLEVEELDISAELLSRLNKLVPDHMYREECYYLGKLAQSGEVPQPKCDPAKPRIE
;
A
#
# COMPACT_ATOMS: atom_id res chain seq x y z
N MET A 1 -1.71 35.61 1.10
CA MET A 1 -2.17 34.67 0.06
C MET A 1 -3.41 34.00 0.61
N GLY A 2 -4.46 33.82 -0.19
CA GLY A 2 -5.64 33.08 0.27
C GLY A 2 -5.33 31.59 0.48
N PRO A 3 -6.12 30.86 1.27
CA PRO A 3 -5.90 29.42 1.51
C PRO A 3 -5.79 28.58 0.22
N ASP A 4 -6.51 28.95 -0.84
CA ASP A 4 -6.45 28.25 -2.14
C ASP A 4 -5.13 28.48 -2.90
N GLN A 5 -4.52 29.66 -2.73
CA GLN A 5 -3.23 29.98 -3.37
C GLN A 5 -2.08 29.24 -2.67
N ASP A 6 -2.20 29.04 -1.36
CA ASP A 6 -1.26 28.28 -0.53
C ASP A 6 -1.31 26.77 -0.88
N LEU A 7 -2.51 26.20 -0.99
CA LEU A 7 -2.69 24.79 -1.38
C LEU A 7 -2.19 24.50 -2.81
N ARG A 8 -2.41 25.41 -3.74
CA ARG A 8 -1.88 25.24 -5.10
C ARG A 8 -0.36 25.22 -5.12
N GLN A 9 0.28 26.16 -4.43
CA GLN A 9 1.75 26.20 -4.33
C GLN A 9 2.29 24.93 -3.66
N LEU A 10 1.63 24.45 -2.59
CA LEU A 10 1.97 23.20 -1.94
C LEU A 10 1.86 22.00 -2.90
N ASN A 11 0.77 21.91 -3.67
CA ASN A 11 0.60 20.84 -4.67
C ASN A 11 1.67 20.91 -5.77
N GLU A 12 2.07 22.11 -6.20
CA GLU A 12 3.14 22.29 -7.19
C GLU A 12 4.47 21.79 -6.64
N GLN A 13 4.81 22.13 -5.39
CA GLN A 13 6.01 21.65 -4.71
C GLN A 13 5.99 20.13 -4.50
N ALA A 14 4.87 19.59 -4.01
CA ALA A 14 4.69 18.15 -3.81
C ALA A 14 4.81 17.38 -5.13
N TYR A 15 4.29 17.93 -6.23
CA TYR A 15 4.41 17.32 -7.55
C TYR A 15 5.85 17.25 -8.03
N GLN A 16 6.60 18.35 -7.93
CA GLN A 16 8.02 18.34 -8.31
C GLN A 16 8.82 17.34 -7.47
N ALA A 17 8.63 17.35 -6.14
CA ALA A 17 9.30 16.40 -5.25
C ALA A 17 8.92 14.93 -5.57
N THR A 18 7.66 14.66 -5.91
CA THR A 18 7.20 13.32 -6.30
C THR A 18 7.86 12.87 -7.60
N VAL A 19 7.96 13.75 -8.60
CA VAL A 19 8.62 13.45 -9.88
C VAL A 19 10.12 13.17 -9.68
N GLU A 20 10.80 13.99 -8.87
CA GLU A 20 12.22 13.80 -8.53
C GLU A 20 12.44 12.47 -7.79
N LEU A 21 11.61 12.17 -6.78
CA LEU A 21 11.70 10.93 -6.03
C LEU A 21 11.43 9.70 -6.90
N ARG A 22 10.44 9.79 -7.80
CA ARG A 22 10.16 8.72 -8.78
C ARG A 22 11.34 8.49 -9.71
N ALA A 23 11.94 9.55 -10.25
CA ALA A 23 13.15 9.44 -11.09
C ALA A 23 14.32 8.81 -10.33
N PHE A 24 14.51 9.18 -9.06
CA PHE A 24 15.51 8.58 -8.19
C PHE A 24 15.27 7.08 -7.97
N LYS A 25 14.05 6.69 -7.57
CA LYS A 25 13.69 5.27 -7.35
C LYS A 25 13.81 4.44 -8.64
N LEU A 26 13.45 4.99 -9.80
CA LEU A 26 13.68 4.35 -11.10
C LEU A 26 15.17 4.12 -11.38
N SER A 27 16.03 5.11 -11.10
CA SER A 27 17.47 4.93 -11.24
C SER A 27 18.03 3.88 -10.28
N LEU A 28 17.49 3.76 -9.07
CA LEU A 28 17.88 2.71 -8.12
C LEU A 28 17.47 1.33 -8.64
N LEU A 29 16.24 1.20 -9.15
CA LEU A 29 15.72 -0.04 -9.72
C LEU A 29 16.58 -0.50 -10.91
N ASP A 30 16.87 0.38 -11.86
CA ASP A 30 17.71 0.08 -13.03
C ASP A 30 19.10 -0.43 -12.61
N ARG A 31 19.78 0.30 -11.70
CA ARG A 31 21.08 -0.12 -11.17
C ARG A 31 21.01 -1.44 -10.42
N ALA A 32 19.93 -1.69 -9.66
CA ALA A 32 19.75 -2.95 -8.94
C ALA A 32 19.58 -4.12 -9.92
N LEU A 33 18.79 -3.95 -10.98
CA LEU A 33 18.58 -4.97 -12.02
C LEU A 33 19.84 -5.26 -12.84
N LEU A 34 20.72 -4.27 -13.00
CA LEU A 34 22.02 -4.42 -13.66
C LEU A 34 23.15 -4.89 -12.73
N GLY A 35 22.88 -5.08 -11.43
CA GLY A 35 23.90 -5.44 -10.44
C GLY A 35 24.94 -4.35 -10.17
N GLN A 36 24.59 -3.08 -10.42
CA GLN A 36 25.46 -1.91 -10.31
C GLN A 36 25.36 -1.18 -8.96
N ILE A 37 24.54 -1.69 -8.03
CA ILE A 37 24.38 -1.15 -6.67
C ILE A 37 24.18 -2.28 -5.67
N VAL A 38 24.69 -2.09 -4.45
CA VAL A 38 24.41 -2.95 -3.30
C VAL A 38 23.51 -2.18 -2.35
N ILE A 39 22.29 -2.67 -2.15
CA ILE A 39 21.27 -2.06 -1.28
C ILE A 39 20.47 -3.18 -0.60
N GLY A 40 19.94 -2.91 0.60
CA GLY A 40 19.13 -3.86 1.37
C GLY A 40 17.68 -4.00 0.91
N LEU A 41 17.25 -3.25 -0.12
CA LEU A 41 15.91 -3.33 -0.68
C LEU A 41 15.92 -4.19 -1.94
N SER A 42 14.96 -5.11 -2.07
CA SER A 42 14.83 -5.90 -3.28
C SER A 42 14.26 -5.06 -4.44
N PRO A 43 14.48 -5.44 -5.71
CA PRO A 43 13.95 -4.72 -6.86
C PRO A 43 12.41 -4.56 -6.80
N THR A 44 11.70 -5.59 -6.36
CA THR A 44 10.24 -5.52 -6.21
C THR A 44 9.82 -4.52 -5.13
N PHE A 45 10.56 -4.40 -4.02
CA PHE A 45 10.31 -3.38 -2.99
C PHE A 45 10.34 -1.98 -3.61
N ILE A 46 11.36 -1.70 -4.40
CA ILE A 46 11.51 -0.40 -5.08
C ILE A 46 10.40 -0.21 -6.13
N ASN A 47 9.97 -1.28 -6.80
CA ASN A 47 8.88 -1.22 -7.77
C ASN A 47 7.52 -0.88 -7.13
N HIS A 48 7.21 -1.42 -5.95
CA HIS A 48 5.94 -1.11 -5.25
C HIS A 48 5.91 0.34 -4.79
N MET A 49 7.02 0.79 -4.22
CA MET A 49 7.32 2.19 -3.95
C MET A 49 7.18 3.14 -5.16
N LEU A 50 7.31 2.64 -6.39
CA LEU A 50 7.06 3.41 -7.62
C LEU A 50 5.57 3.44 -7.96
N ASN A 51 4.85 2.32 -7.78
CA ASN A 51 3.40 2.26 -7.97
C ASN A 51 2.67 3.27 -7.05
N GLU A 52 3.06 3.34 -5.77
CA GLU A 52 2.55 4.32 -4.79
C GLU A 52 2.76 5.76 -5.26
N LEU A 53 3.98 6.10 -5.71
CA LEU A 53 4.32 7.43 -6.20
C LEU A 53 3.53 7.79 -7.45
N GLU A 54 3.32 6.84 -8.36
CA GLU A 54 2.53 7.07 -9.56
C GLU A 54 1.05 7.31 -9.23
N GLU A 55 0.51 6.68 -8.18
CA GLU A 55 -0.83 6.99 -7.69
C GLU A 55 -0.91 8.40 -7.10
N TYR A 56 0.08 8.83 -6.32
CA TYR A 56 0.13 10.20 -5.81
C TYR A 56 0.31 11.23 -6.92
N GLU A 57 1.15 10.94 -7.92
CA GLU A 57 1.34 11.77 -9.11
C GLU A 57 0.02 11.98 -9.87
N ARG A 58 -0.81 10.94 -10.01
CA ARG A 58 -2.17 11.04 -10.61
C ARG A 58 -3.07 11.97 -9.81
N ILE A 59 -3.06 11.86 -8.48
CA ILE A 59 -3.85 12.73 -7.60
C ILE A 59 -3.40 14.19 -7.75
N LEU A 60 -2.09 14.44 -7.68
CA LEU A 60 -1.53 15.78 -7.79
C LEU A 60 -1.82 16.42 -9.15
N LYS A 61 -1.77 15.67 -10.26
CA LYS A 61 -2.13 16.18 -11.59
C LYS A 61 -3.56 16.70 -11.65
N GLU A 62 -4.52 15.99 -11.05
CA GLU A 62 -5.92 16.43 -11.02
C GLU A 62 -6.09 17.65 -10.10
N LEU A 63 -5.44 17.66 -8.93
CA LEU A 63 -5.46 18.82 -8.01
C LEU A 63 -4.88 20.08 -8.65
N LEU A 64 -3.76 19.96 -9.38
CA LEU A 64 -3.13 21.05 -10.13
C LEU A 64 -3.97 21.55 -11.30
N ALA A 65 -4.80 20.68 -11.88
CA ALA A 65 -5.81 21.05 -12.87
C ALA A 65 -7.05 21.74 -12.25
N GLY A 66 -7.06 21.97 -10.93
CA GLY A 66 -8.19 22.56 -10.20
C GLY A 66 -9.37 21.60 -10.03
N LYS A 67 -9.14 20.30 -10.20
CA LYS A 67 -10.15 19.24 -10.03
C LYS A 67 -10.02 18.61 -8.64
N PRO A 68 -11.08 17.98 -8.10
CA PRO A 68 -10.99 17.24 -6.86
C PRO A 68 -10.12 15.98 -7.01
N VAL A 69 -9.75 15.37 -5.88
CA VAL A 69 -9.10 14.05 -5.85
C VAL A 69 -9.92 13.06 -6.70
N PRO A 70 -9.29 12.36 -7.67
CA PRO A 70 -10.02 11.46 -8.56
C PRO A 70 -10.67 10.32 -7.77
N ARG A 71 -11.87 9.94 -8.21
CA ARG A 71 -12.57 8.75 -7.72
C ARG A 71 -12.44 7.65 -8.75
N TYR A 72 -11.83 6.55 -8.35
CA TYR A 72 -11.70 5.37 -9.19
C TYR A 72 -12.72 4.31 -8.79
N HIS A 73 -12.92 3.34 -9.69
CA HIS A 73 -13.64 2.12 -9.35
C HIS A 73 -12.87 1.39 -8.23
N PRO A 74 -13.52 0.73 -7.25
CA PRO A 74 -12.81 0.05 -6.16
C PRO A 74 -11.74 -0.95 -6.63
N LEU A 75 -12.01 -1.72 -7.69
CA LEU A 75 -11.02 -2.58 -8.35
C LEU A 75 -9.73 -1.90 -8.85
N HIS A 76 -9.71 -0.58 -9.08
CA HIS A 76 -8.47 0.15 -9.33
C HIS A 76 -7.54 0.11 -8.11
N HIS A 77 -8.11 0.30 -6.92
CA HIS A 77 -7.38 0.25 -5.67
C HIS A 77 -6.91 -1.19 -5.38
N ASP A 78 -7.74 -2.19 -5.66
CA ASP A 78 -7.35 -3.60 -5.50
C ASP A 78 -6.13 -3.99 -6.34
N LEU A 79 -6.05 -3.49 -7.58
CA LEU A 79 -4.90 -3.75 -8.46
C LEU A 79 -3.60 -3.07 -8.00
N LEU A 80 -3.69 -2.06 -7.14
CA LEU A 80 -2.55 -1.35 -6.57
C LEU A 80 -2.15 -1.94 -5.20
N TRP A 81 -3.12 -2.05 -4.28
CA TRP A 81 -2.85 -2.29 -2.87
C TRP A 81 -2.84 -3.77 -2.47
N LEU A 82 -3.48 -4.68 -3.22
CA LEU A 82 -3.33 -6.11 -2.95
C LEU A 82 -1.91 -6.63 -3.22
N PRO A 83 -1.26 -6.34 -4.38
CA PRO A 83 0.12 -6.76 -4.56
C PRO A 83 1.04 -6.03 -3.56
N ASP A 84 0.73 -4.81 -3.17
CA ASP A 84 1.42 -4.10 -2.09
C ASP A 84 1.41 -4.88 -0.76
N ALA A 85 0.22 -5.25 -0.28
CA ALA A 85 0.04 -6.06 0.93
C ALA A 85 0.69 -7.46 0.84
N VAL A 86 0.69 -8.11 -0.35
CA VAL A 86 1.47 -9.33 -0.61
C VAL A 86 2.94 -9.08 -0.26
N PHE A 87 3.47 -7.99 -0.78
CA PHE A 87 4.89 -7.71 -0.70
C PHE A 87 5.31 -7.15 0.67
N HIS A 88 4.42 -6.43 1.37
CA HIS A 88 4.57 -6.12 2.79
C HIS A 88 4.71 -7.40 3.62
N SER A 89 3.80 -8.34 3.43
CA SER A 89 3.81 -9.64 4.11
C SER A 89 5.09 -10.44 3.83
N ALA A 90 5.51 -10.49 2.56
CA ALA A 90 6.75 -11.18 2.16
C ALA A 90 8.01 -10.51 2.72
N SER A 91 8.03 -9.17 2.80
CA SER A 91 9.15 -8.40 3.33
C SER A 91 9.33 -8.64 4.82
N ILE A 92 8.24 -8.61 5.60
CA ILE A 92 8.24 -8.97 7.02
C ILE A 92 8.80 -10.39 7.19
N ALA A 93 8.28 -11.37 6.43
CA ALA A 93 8.76 -12.75 6.51
C ALA A 93 10.28 -12.91 6.23
N SER A 94 10.84 -12.04 5.38
CA SER A 94 12.24 -12.09 4.94
C SER A 94 13.20 -11.35 5.89
N ASP A 95 12.70 -10.36 6.63
CA ASP A 95 13.49 -9.57 7.57
C ASP A 95 13.43 -10.10 9.01
N LEU A 96 12.47 -10.96 9.34
CA LEU A 96 12.46 -11.71 10.60
C LEU A 96 13.65 -12.69 10.70
N ASP A 97 14.20 -12.86 11.90
CA ASP A 97 15.24 -13.86 12.15
C ASP A 97 14.70 -15.27 11.89
N GLY A 98 15.58 -16.17 11.44
CA GLY A 98 15.21 -17.55 11.17
C GLY A 98 14.59 -18.29 12.36
N VAL A 99 14.79 -17.84 13.60
CA VAL A 99 14.16 -18.43 14.79
C VAL A 99 12.71 -17.97 15.02
N GLU A 100 12.25 -16.87 14.40
CA GLU A 100 10.89 -16.33 14.50
C GLU A 100 9.87 -17.11 13.65
N ARG A 101 9.97 -18.44 13.70
CA ARG A 101 9.25 -19.38 12.80
C ARG A 101 7.74 -19.17 12.78
N ARG A 102 7.15 -18.77 13.91
CA ARG A 102 5.70 -18.53 14.02
C ARG A 102 5.28 -17.25 13.28
N LEU A 103 6.01 -16.15 13.46
CA LEU A 103 5.73 -14.88 12.80
C LEU A 103 6.01 -14.96 11.29
N ILE A 104 7.08 -15.66 10.90
CA ILE A 104 7.38 -15.93 9.48
C ILE A 104 6.23 -16.70 8.82
N ARG A 105 5.68 -17.73 9.49
CA ARG A 105 4.59 -18.52 8.94
C ARG A 105 3.32 -17.68 8.74
N ARG A 106 2.94 -16.89 9.75
CA ARG A 106 1.79 -15.98 9.66
C ARG A 106 1.95 -14.96 8.54
N SER A 107 3.14 -14.38 8.41
CA SER A 107 3.44 -13.44 7.32
C SER A 107 3.26 -14.10 5.95
N LYS A 108 3.73 -15.35 5.78
CA LYS A 108 3.54 -16.11 4.52
C LYS A 108 2.09 -16.51 4.25
N GLU A 109 1.28 -16.71 5.30
CA GLU A 109 -0.15 -16.95 5.16
C GLU A 109 -0.85 -15.69 4.62
N PHE A 110 -0.54 -14.50 5.15
CA PHE A 110 -1.03 -13.24 4.59
C PHE A 110 -0.56 -13.01 3.14
N GLU A 111 0.71 -13.25 2.86
CA GLU A 111 1.27 -13.20 1.49
C GLU A 111 0.47 -14.07 0.52
N GLN A 112 0.11 -15.29 0.94
CA GLN A 112 -0.69 -16.20 0.14
C GLN A 112 -2.11 -15.64 -0.09
N HIS A 113 -2.79 -15.21 0.99
CA HIS A 113 -4.17 -14.71 0.89
C HIS A 113 -4.28 -13.48 -0.01
N PHE A 114 -3.36 -12.51 0.12
CA PHE A 114 -3.37 -11.32 -0.74
C PHE A 114 -3.04 -11.65 -2.20
N ASN A 115 -2.19 -12.65 -2.46
CA ASN A 115 -1.94 -13.12 -3.84
C ASN A 115 -3.21 -13.72 -4.45
N GLU A 116 -3.94 -14.55 -3.69
CA GLU A 116 -5.21 -15.14 -4.13
C GLU A 116 -6.26 -14.05 -4.40
N PHE A 117 -6.33 -13.01 -3.56
CA PHE A 117 -7.19 -11.86 -3.81
C PHE A 117 -6.78 -11.07 -5.04
N TYR A 118 -5.49 -10.83 -5.26
CA TYR A 118 -5.00 -10.11 -6.43
C TYR A 118 -5.38 -10.84 -7.73
N LEU A 119 -5.18 -12.16 -7.78
CA LEU A 119 -5.61 -12.98 -8.92
C LEU A 119 -7.11 -12.89 -9.17
N LYS A 120 -7.93 -12.90 -8.11
CA LYS A 120 -9.37 -12.71 -8.21
C LYS A 120 -9.73 -11.30 -8.73
N ALA A 121 -9.04 -10.26 -8.27
CA ALA A 121 -9.25 -8.88 -8.70
C ALA A 121 -9.01 -8.71 -10.22
N LEU A 122 -7.97 -9.35 -10.77
CA LEU A 122 -7.69 -9.34 -12.20
C LEU A 122 -8.88 -9.86 -13.03
N GLU A 123 -9.49 -10.97 -12.60
CA GLU A 123 -10.66 -11.54 -13.28
C GLU A 123 -11.91 -10.66 -13.10
N LEU A 124 -12.12 -10.09 -11.91
CA LEU A 124 -13.25 -9.17 -11.65
C LEU A 124 -13.17 -7.92 -12.53
N VAL A 125 -11.96 -7.36 -12.74
CA VAL A 125 -11.73 -6.27 -13.70
C VAL A 125 -12.09 -6.73 -15.12
N GLY A 126 -11.71 -7.95 -15.48
CA GLY A 126 -12.10 -8.57 -16.75
C GLY A 126 -13.62 -8.66 -16.95
N TYR A 127 -14.39 -8.86 -15.89
CA TYR A 127 -15.85 -8.93 -15.96
C TYR A 127 -16.51 -7.59 -16.26
N LEU A 128 -15.86 -6.47 -15.94
CA LEU A 128 -16.38 -5.12 -16.24
C LEU A 128 -16.51 -4.82 -17.75
N ARG A 129 -15.89 -5.64 -18.63
CA ARG A 129 -16.07 -5.56 -20.09
C ARG A 129 -17.51 -5.79 -20.55
N THR A 130 -18.35 -6.36 -19.67
CA THR A 130 -19.80 -6.46 -19.85
C THR A 130 -20.54 -5.11 -19.75
N LEU A 131 -19.81 -4.02 -19.48
CA LEU A 131 -20.32 -2.65 -19.25
C LEU A 131 -21.16 -2.50 -17.98
N LYS A 132 -21.15 -3.50 -17.10
CA LYS A 132 -21.68 -3.39 -15.74
C LYS A 132 -20.53 -3.11 -14.78
N THR A 133 -20.72 -2.10 -13.95
CA THR A 133 -19.74 -1.67 -12.95
C THR A 133 -19.92 -2.32 -11.59
N THR A 134 -21.02 -3.02 -11.35
CA THR A 134 -21.31 -3.61 -10.03
C THR A 134 -21.85 -5.02 -10.14
N TYR A 135 -21.41 -5.87 -9.20
CA TYR A 135 -21.82 -7.26 -9.08
C TYR A 135 -21.87 -7.69 -7.61
N PRO A 136 -22.79 -8.59 -7.22
CA PRO A 136 -22.77 -9.18 -5.87
C PRO A 136 -21.44 -9.87 -5.53
N SER A 137 -20.77 -10.46 -6.53
CA SER A 137 -19.45 -11.08 -6.36
C SER A 137 -18.35 -10.07 -6.00
N ILE A 138 -18.40 -8.85 -6.55
CA ILE A 138 -17.46 -7.76 -6.21
C ILE A 138 -17.70 -7.32 -4.77
N LYS A 139 -18.97 -7.14 -4.38
CA LYS A 139 -19.32 -6.78 -3.00
C LYS A 139 -18.87 -7.84 -1.98
N LYS A 140 -19.08 -9.13 -2.30
CA LYS A 140 -18.60 -10.24 -1.45
C LYS A 140 -17.07 -10.25 -1.39
N PHE A 141 -16.40 -10.03 -2.53
CA PHE A 141 -14.95 -9.95 -2.61
C PHE A 141 -14.38 -8.87 -1.68
N HIS A 142 -14.89 -7.64 -1.71
CA HIS A 142 -14.40 -6.60 -0.81
C HIS A 142 -14.72 -6.89 0.67
N GLY A 143 -15.83 -7.57 0.96
CA GLY A 143 -16.10 -8.05 2.32
C GLY A 143 -15.07 -9.09 2.81
N ASP A 144 -14.53 -9.92 1.91
CA ASP A 144 -13.44 -10.85 2.24
C ASP A 144 -12.11 -10.11 2.44
N VAL A 145 -11.81 -9.15 1.56
CA VAL A 145 -10.62 -8.28 1.66
C VAL A 145 -10.63 -7.47 2.96
N ASP A 146 -11.77 -6.91 3.36
CA ASP A 146 -11.92 -6.13 4.60
C ASP A 146 -11.51 -6.94 5.85
N VAL A 147 -11.97 -8.18 5.92
CA VAL A 147 -11.67 -9.09 7.04
C VAL A 147 -10.19 -9.43 7.07
N GLU A 148 -9.62 -9.82 5.93
CA GLU A 148 -8.21 -10.21 5.87
C GLU A 148 -7.28 -9.03 6.12
N MET A 149 -7.57 -7.88 5.51
CA MET A 149 -6.77 -6.67 5.69
C MET A 149 -6.85 -6.15 7.13
N SER A 150 -8.01 -6.23 7.77
CA SER A 150 -8.14 -5.91 9.20
C SER A 150 -7.31 -6.84 10.08
N ALA A 151 -7.25 -8.14 9.75
CA ALA A 151 -6.40 -9.09 10.46
C ALA A 151 -4.90 -8.81 10.23
N PHE A 152 -4.52 -8.43 9.00
CA PHE A 152 -3.15 -8.04 8.68
C PHE A 152 -2.74 -6.76 9.39
N MET A 153 -3.59 -5.74 9.42
CA MET A 153 -3.36 -4.51 10.18
C MET A 153 -3.15 -4.78 11.67
N ALA A 154 -3.92 -5.69 12.27
CA ALA A 154 -3.71 -6.11 13.65
C ALA A 154 -2.36 -6.84 13.84
N PHE A 155 -1.95 -7.64 12.86
CA PHE A 155 -0.62 -8.26 12.85
C PHE A 155 0.51 -7.24 12.72
N LEU A 156 0.35 -6.19 11.90
CA LEU A 156 1.34 -5.11 11.79
C LEU A 156 1.54 -4.39 13.13
N LEU A 157 0.46 -4.12 13.86
CA LEU A 157 0.54 -3.54 15.21
C LEU A 157 1.25 -4.49 16.20
N GLU A 158 1.00 -5.80 16.12
CA GLU A 158 1.72 -6.79 16.94
C GLU A 158 3.23 -6.77 16.64
N VAL A 159 3.62 -6.74 15.36
CA VAL A 159 5.03 -6.67 14.94
C VAL A 159 5.68 -5.35 15.39
N GLU A 160 4.97 -4.23 15.26
CA GLU A 160 5.41 -2.91 15.74
C GLU A 160 5.70 -2.92 17.24
N GLU A 161 4.77 -3.41 18.05
CA GLU A 161 4.90 -3.47 19.52
C GLU A 161 6.05 -4.38 19.96
N LEU A 162 6.20 -5.55 19.33
CA LEU A 162 7.31 -6.46 19.61
C LEU A 162 8.68 -5.85 19.25
N ASP A 163 8.77 -5.05 18.18
CA ASP A 163 9.99 -4.33 17.82
C ASP A 163 10.29 -3.21 18.83
N ILE A 164 9.28 -2.44 19.22
CA ILE A 164 9.40 -1.37 20.23
C ILE A 164 9.84 -1.93 21.59
N SER A 165 9.32 -3.09 22.01
CA SER A 165 9.68 -3.73 23.28
C SER A 165 11.01 -4.52 23.22
N ALA A 166 11.68 -4.54 22.06
CA ALA A 166 12.89 -5.33 21.80
C ALA A 166 12.70 -6.84 22.02
N GLU A 167 11.47 -7.34 21.86
CA GLU A 167 11.11 -8.75 21.92
C GLU A 167 11.20 -9.43 20.54
N LEU A 168 11.22 -8.65 19.45
CA LEU A 168 11.31 -9.15 18.09
C LEU A 168 12.76 -9.32 17.62
N LEU A 169 13.13 -10.53 17.18
CA LEU A 169 14.40 -10.75 16.50
C LEU A 169 14.23 -10.51 14.99
N SER A 170 14.68 -9.35 14.50
CA SER A 170 14.54 -9.02 13.07
C SER A 170 15.58 -7.99 12.60
N ARG A 171 15.60 -7.75 11.29
CA ARG A 171 16.24 -6.59 10.63
C ARG A 171 15.26 -5.44 10.39
N LEU A 172 14.01 -5.56 10.83
CA LEU A 172 13.00 -4.53 10.63
C LEU A 172 13.35 -3.27 11.44
N ASN A 173 12.78 -2.16 11.00
CA ASN A 173 12.72 -0.93 11.76
C ASN A 173 11.26 -0.71 12.13
N LYS A 174 10.94 -0.39 13.39
CA LYS A 174 9.56 -0.06 13.86
C LYS A 174 8.75 0.86 12.93
N LEU A 175 9.41 1.76 12.19
CA LEU A 175 8.76 2.63 11.22
C LEU A 175 8.17 1.89 10.02
N VAL A 176 8.65 0.69 9.71
CA VAL A 176 8.21 -0.14 8.58
C VAL A 176 6.80 -0.70 8.86
N PRO A 177 6.53 -1.40 9.98
CA PRO A 177 5.16 -1.78 10.33
C PRO A 177 4.17 -0.61 10.43
N ASP A 178 4.56 0.53 10.99
CA ASP A 178 3.69 1.73 11.05
C ASP A 178 3.37 2.29 9.65
N HIS A 179 4.37 2.32 8.76
CA HIS A 179 4.20 2.71 7.37
C HIS A 179 3.22 1.80 6.63
N MET A 180 3.44 0.49 6.69
CA MET A 180 2.55 -0.50 6.07
C MET A 180 1.14 -0.36 6.62
N TYR A 181 0.98 -0.23 7.95
CA TYR A 181 -0.32 -0.09 8.59
C TYR A 181 -1.11 1.12 8.06
N ARG A 182 -0.43 2.27 7.89
CA ARG A 182 -1.07 3.49 7.37
C ARG A 182 -1.49 3.34 5.90
N GLU A 183 -0.77 2.56 5.11
CA GLU A 183 -1.13 2.26 3.73
C GLU A 183 -2.33 1.32 3.65
N GLU A 184 -2.35 0.25 4.46
CA GLU A 184 -3.52 -0.64 4.52
C GLU A 184 -4.77 0.10 5.01
N CYS A 185 -4.59 1.01 5.99
CA CYS A 185 -5.65 1.90 6.44
C CYS A 185 -6.14 2.83 5.32
N TYR A 186 -5.24 3.39 4.52
CA TYR A 186 -5.59 4.21 3.36
C TYR A 186 -6.39 3.41 2.33
N TYR A 187 -5.95 2.18 2.02
CA TYR A 187 -6.63 1.30 1.08
C TYR A 187 -8.06 0.96 1.53
N LEU A 188 -8.26 0.51 2.78
CA LEU A 188 -9.60 0.28 3.32
C LEU A 188 -10.45 1.55 3.31
N GLY A 189 -9.85 2.71 3.59
CA GLY A 189 -10.51 4.01 3.46
C GLY A 189 -11.01 4.28 2.04
N LYS A 190 -10.27 3.89 1.01
CA LYS A 190 -10.68 4.03 -0.41
C LYS A 190 -11.81 3.08 -0.78
N LEU A 191 -11.79 1.85 -0.31
CA LEU A 191 -12.91 0.92 -0.48
C LEU A 191 -14.17 1.43 0.24
N ALA A 192 -14.02 1.99 1.44
CA ALA A 192 -15.14 2.54 2.21
C ALA A 192 -15.74 3.79 1.55
N GLN A 193 -14.91 4.66 0.96
CA GLN A 193 -15.37 5.80 0.16
C GLN A 193 -16.21 5.37 -1.06
N SER A 194 -15.98 4.16 -1.57
CA SER A 194 -16.75 3.55 -2.66
C SER A 194 -18.00 2.80 -2.16
N GLY A 195 -18.21 2.70 -0.84
CA GLY A 195 -19.33 1.99 -0.24
C GLY A 195 -19.19 0.46 -0.23
N GLU A 196 -17.99 -0.05 -0.50
CA GLU A 196 -17.72 -1.49 -0.60
C GLU A 196 -17.51 -2.14 0.77
N VAL A 197 -16.94 -1.40 1.72
CA VAL A 197 -16.64 -1.85 3.09
C VAL A 197 -17.04 -0.77 4.10
N PRO A 198 -17.20 -1.10 5.39
CA PRO A 198 -17.39 -0.11 6.45
C PRO A 198 -16.20 0.85 6.56
N GLN A 199 -16.41 2.05 7.11
CA GLN A 199 -15.29 2.96 7.39
C GLN A 199 -14.35 2.33 8.42
N PRO A 200 -13.04 2.18 8.12
CA PRO A 200 -12.11 1.56 9.04
C PRO A 200 -11.85 2.49 10.23
N LYS A 201 -11.65 1.90 11.41
CA LYS A 201 -11.35 2.65 12.65
C LYS A 201 -9.84 2.91 12.79
N CYS A 202 -9.26 3.58 11.81
CA CYS A 202 -7.84 3.91 11.74
C CYS A 202 -7.64 5.30 11.11
N ASP A 203 -6.46 5.88 11.26
CA ASP A 203 -6.09 7.15 10.65
C ASP A 203 -4.80 6.99 9.82
N PRO A 204 -4.87 7.07 8.48
CA PRO A 204 -3.69 6.93 7.63
C PRO A 204 -2.77 8.16 7.70
N ALA A 205 -3.25 9.28 8.23
CA ALA A 205 -2.52 10.54 8.36
C ALA A 205 -2.01 10.80 9.79
N LYS A 206 -2.15 9.83 10.70
CA LYS A 206 -1.58 9.95 12.06
C LYS A 206 -0.08 10.25 11.98
N PRO A 207 0.48 11.04 12.92
CA PRO A 207 1.93 11.19 13.02
C PRO A 207 2.61 9.82 13.13
N ARG A 208 3.73 9.66 12.42
CA ARG A 208 4.57 8.47 12.56
C ARG A 208 5.08 8.35 14.00
N ILE A 209 5.32 7.13 14.44
CA ILE A 209 6.00 6.86 15.71
C ILE A 209 7.44 7.41 15.71
N GLU A 210 7.98 7.72 16.88
CA GLU A 210 9.36 8.18 17.11
C GLU A 210 10.25 7.08 17.68
#